data_AF-A0A853H8L9-F1
#
_entry.id   AF-A0A853H8L9-F1
#
_cell.length_a   1.000
_cell.length_b   1.000
_cell.length_c   1.000
_cell.angle_alpha   90.00
_cell.angle_beta   90.00
_cell.angle_gamma   90.00
#
_symmetry.space_group_name_H-M   'P 1'
#
loop_
_entity.id
_entity.type
_entity.pdbx_description
1 polymer ?
#
loop_
_entity_poly.entity_id
_entity_poly.type
_entity_poly.pdbx_seq_one_letter_code
_entity_poly.pdbx_strand_id
1 'polypeptide(L)'
;MTRTQVSAIAFAFSALFAGQAMAANTNATLTRDQVRAELADAVRTGNIVTGESSARLNEQFPALYPEQQTHSTVTRTQVQAELADAIRSGNIVVGESSAKLNEQFPNQYAQQDVDSKTRAEVRTELAEAAAHGWFDRHIEA
;
A
#
# COMPACT_ATOMS: atom_id res chain seq x y z
N MET A 1 -19.46 -18.30 66.00
CA MET A 1 -18.90 -18.78 64.71
C MET A 1 -19.99 -18.60 63.66
N THR A 2 -19.62 -18.00 62.53
CA THR A 2 -20.38 -17.76 61.28
C THR A 2 -21.59 -16.81 61.32
N ARG A 3 -21.40 -15.59 60.80
CA ARG A 3 -22.09 -15.09 59.58
C ARG A 3 -21.59 -13.69 59.15
N THR A 4 -20.79 -13.74 58.09
CA THR A 4 -20.56 -12.76 57.01
C THR A 4 -21.48 -11.55 56.94
N GLN A 5 -20.92 -10.36 57.17
CA GLN A 5 -21.35 -9.10 56.56
C GLN A 5 -20.09 -8.27 56.22
N VAL A 6 -19.59 -8.42 55.00
CA VAL A 6 -18.56 -7.52 54.47
C VAL A 6 -19.29 -6.36 53.81
N SER A 7 -19.31 -5.24 54.53
CA SER A 7 -19.94 -3.99 54.14
C SER A 7 -19.06 -3.24 53.14
N ALA A 8 -19.70 -2.80 52.06
CA ALA A 8 -19.42 -1.63 51.23
C ALA A 8 -18.00 -1.04 51.20
N ILE A 9 -17.26 -1.34 50.12
CA ILE A 9 -16.30 -0.39 49.57
C ILE A 9 -16.69 -0.13 48.12
N ALA A 10 -17.45 0.96 47.95
CA ALA A 10 -17.59 1.65 46.70
C ALA A 10 -16.28 2.38 46.39
N PHE A 11 -15.58 1.98 45.34
CA PHE A 11 -14.74 2.88 44.57
C PHE A 11 -15.04 2.67 43.09
N ALA A 12 -15.87 3.56 42.57
CA ALA A 12 -16.04 3.79 41.15
C ALA A 12 -14.69 4.24 40.57
N PHE A 13 -14.06 3.38 39.77
CA PHE A 13 -13.01 3.82 38.85
C PHE A 13 -13.68 4.37 37.59
N SER A 14 -14.23 5.58 37.72
CA SER A 14 -14.64 6.41 36.60
C SER A 14 -13.47 7.25 36.11
N ALA A 15 -13.35 7.32 34.78
CA ALA A 15 -12.44 8.13 33.97
C ALA A 15 -11.06 7.51 33.69
N LEU A 16 -10.92 6.99 32.47
CA LEU A 16 -10.21 7.68 31.39
C LEU A 16 -9.58 6.64 30.45
N PHE A 17 -10.38 6.07 29.55
CA PHE A 17 -9.89 5.62 28.25
C PHE A 17 -11.06 5.65 27.26
N ALA A 18 -11.66 6.84 27.06
CA ALA A 18 -12.28 7.18 25.79
C ALA A 18 -11.17 7.58 24.80
N GLY A 19 -10.20 6.68 24.63
CA GLY A 19 -9.19 6.69 23.60
C GLY A 19 -9.35 5.43 22.75
N GLN A 20 -10.59 5.02 22.51
CA GLN A 20 -10.86 4.05 21.46
C GLN A 20 -11.04 4.86 20.19
N ALA A 21 -9.97 4.84 19.42
CA ALA A 21 -9.86 5.18 18.02
C ALA A 21 -11.24 5.23 17.35
N MET A 22 -11.52 6.33 16.65
CA MET A 22 -12.47 6.30 15.56
C MET A 22 -12.02 5.20 14.61
N ALA A 23 -12.55 3.99 14.83
CA ALA A 23 -12.51 2.91 13.89
C ALA A 23 -13.08 3.48 12.59
N ALA A 24 -12.33 3.28 11.51
CA ALA A 24 -12.75 3.53 10.16
C ALA A 24 -14.09 2.80 9.90
N ASN A 25 -15.19 3.46 10.23
CA ASN A 25 -16.50 3.03 9.82
C ASN A 25 -16.69 3.55 8.40
N THR A 26 -16.24 2.76 7.43
CA THR A 26 -16.51 2.99 6.00
C THR A 26 -18.00 2.87 5.66
N ASN A 27 -18.87 2.64 6.66
CA ASN A 27 -20.34 2.66 6.56
C ASN A 27 -20.99 3.62 7.58
N ALA A 28 -20.29 4.66 8.03
CA ALA A 28 -20.93 5.74 8.79
C ALA A 28 -21.77 6.59 7.84
N THR A 29 -23.07 6.71 8.09
CA THR A 29 -23.91 7.70 7.41
C THR A 29 -23.29 9.08 7.63
N LEU A 30 -22.74 9.70 6.58
CA LEU A 30 -22.14 11.02 6.69
C LEU A 30 -23.16 12.01 7.26
N THR A 31 -22.73 12.78 8.25
CA THR A 31 -23.53 13.88 8.75
C THR A 31 -23.66 14.96 7.67
N ARG A 32 -24.75 15.74 7.70
CA ARG A 32 -24.94 16.84 6.72
C ARG A 32 -23.79 17.84 6.75
N ASP A 33 -23.17 18.05 7.90
CA ASP A 33 -22.03 18.95 8.06
C ASP A 33 -20.77 18.39 7.40
N GLN A 34 -20.52 17.08 7.51
CA GLN A 34 -19.43 16.41 6.79
C GLN A 34 -19.63 16.46 5.28
N VAL A 35 -20.86 16.23 4.78
CA VAL A 35 -21.17 16.34 3.35
C VAL A 35 -20.94 17.77 2.83
N ARG A 36 -21.28 18.80 3.62
CA ARG A 36 -21.02 20.19 3.27
C ARG A 36 -19.52 20.51 3.23
N ALA A 37 -18.76 20.00 4.18
CA ALA A 37 -17.31 20.14 4.20
C ALA A 37 -16.66 19.47 2.99
N GLU A 38 -17.06 18.23 2.67
CA GLU A 38 -16.55 17.48 1.52
C GLU A 38 -16.90 18.17 0.20
N LEU A 39 -18.12 18.70 0.06
CA LEU A 39 -18.50 19.48 -1.12
C LEU A 39 -17.67 20.76 -1.26
N ALA A 40 -17.46 21.50 -0.17
CA ALA A 40 -16.62 22.69 -0.18
C ALA A 40 -15.17 22.37 -0.57
N ASP A 41 -14.64 21.24 -0.10
CA ASP A 41 -13.32 20.75 -0.49
C ASP A 41 -13.26 20.31 -1.95
N ALA A 42 -14.27 19.61 -2.46
CA ALA A 42 -14.35 19.23 -3.88
C ALA A 42 -14.39 20.47 -4.79
N VAL A 43 -15.15 21.51 -4.42
CA VAL A 43 -15.18 22.80 -5.12
C VAL A 43 -13.80 23.46 -5.10
N ARG A 44 -13.18 23.55 -3.92
CA ARG A 44 -11.87 24.20 -3.73
C ARG A 44 -10.76 23.51 -4.51
N THR A 45 -10.79 22.18 -4.59
CA THR A 45 -9.77 21.36 -5.28
C THR A 45 -10.08 21.12 -6.75
N GLY A 46 -11.26 21.53 -7.23
CA GLY A 46 -11.71 21.27 -8.59
C GLY A 46 -12.00 19.80 -8.88
N ASN A 47 -12.16 18.97 -7.84
CA ASN A 47 -12.56 17.57 -7.94
C ASN A 47 -14.08 17.43 -8.19
N ILE A 48 -14.57 18.15 -9.20
CA ILE A 48 -15.96 18.16 -9.63
C ILE A 48 -15.97 17.87 -11.12
N VAL A 49 -16.81 16.91 -11.51
CA VAL A 49 -17.08 16.62 -12.92
C VAL A 49 -18.25 17.50 -13.36
N THR A 50 -18.07 18.20 -14.48
CA THR A 50 -19.09 19.05 -15.09
C THR A 50 -19.13 18.84 -16.60
N GLY A 51 -20.31 18.92 -17.19
CA GLY A 51 -20.53 18.67 -18.60
C GLY A 51 -20.41 17.18 -18.98
N GLU A 52 -20.24 16.91 -20.27
CA GLU A 52 -20.26 15.56 -20.84
C GLU A 52 -18.89 14.87 -20.82
N SER A 53 -17.82 15.64 -20.60
CA SER A 53 -16.44 15.18 -20.77
C SER A 53 -16.00 14.17 -19.70
N SER A 54 -16.81 13.91 -18.66
CA SER A 54 -16.49 13.06 -17.50
C SER A 54 -15.16 13.42 -16.79
N ALA A 55 -14.53 14.51 -17.21
CA ALA A 55 -13.26 15.01 -16.70
C ALA A 55 -13.51 15.95 -15.54
N ARG A 56 -12.57 15.97 -14.59
CA ARG A 56 -12.64 16.87 -13.45
C ARG A 56 -12.23 18.29 -13.87
N LEU A 57 -12.70 19.28 -13.13
CA LEU A 57 -12.44 20.68 -13.46
C LEU A 57 -10.97 21.06 -13.23
N ASN A 58 -10.30 20.43 -12.27
CA ASN A 58 -8.86 20.56 -12.04
C ASN A 58 -7.99 19.92 -13.15
N GLU A 59 -8.51 18.90 -13.85
CA GLU A 59 -7.82 18.29 -15.00
C GLU A 59 -7.97 19.16 -16.25
N GLN A 60 -9.14 19.79 -16.42
CA GLN A 60 -9.44 20.65 -17.57
C GLN A 60 -8.82 22.05 -17.44
N PHE A 61 -8.78 22.59 -16.21
CA PHE A 61 -8.24 23.93 -15.92
C PHE A 61 -7.27 23.91 -14.73
N PRO A 62 -6.13 23.22 -14.84
CA PRO A 62 -5.18 23.06 -13.73
C PRO A 62 -4.67 24.40 -13.18
N ALA A 63 -4.61 25.46 -14.00
CA ALA A 63 -4.19 26.79 -13.58
C ALA A 63 -5.17 27.50 -12.61
N LEU A 64 -6.41 27.02 -12.49
CA LEU A 64 -7.44 27.61 -11.64
C LEU A 64 -7.56 26.93 -10.26
N TYR A 65 -6.84 25.84 -10.04
CA TYR A 65 -6.94 25.03 -8.84
C TYR A 65 -5.56 24.83 -8.19
N PRO A 66 -5.49 24.74 -6.86
CA PRO A 66 -4.24 24.40 -6.19
C PRO A 66 -3.78 22.99 -6.58
N GLU A 67 -2.48 22.81 -6.76
CA GLU A 67 -1.90 21.49 -7.03
C GLU A 67 -2.32 20.51 -5.94
N GLN A 68 -2.92 19.40 -6.36
CA GLN A 68 -3.38 18.38 -5.46
C GLN A 68 -2.15 17.70 -4.86
N GLN A 69 -1.90 17.94 -3.57
CA GLN A 69 -0.83 17.25 -2.86
C GLN A 69 -1.14 15.76 -2.92
N THR A 70 -0.36 15.02 -3.71
CA THR A 70 -0.35 13.57 -3.65
C THR A 70 0.33 13.22 -2.34
N HIS A 71 -0.48 12.96 -1.31
CA HIS A 71 0.05 12.43 -0.05
C HIS A 71 0.60 11.05 -0.36
N SER A 72 1.93 10.94 -0.54
CA SER A 72 2.60 9.65 -0.64
C SER A 72 2.29 8.85 0.62
N THR A 73 1.76 7.63 0.45
CA THR A 73 1.55 6.68 1.55
C THR A 73 2.88 6.23 2.16
N VAL A 74 4.00 6.48 1.46
CA VAL A 74 5.36 6.12 1.86
C VAL A 74 5.97 7.22 2.72
N THR A 75 6.46 6.84 3.90
CA THR A 75 7.15 7.78 4.80
C THR A 75 8.55 8.11 4.28
N ARG A 76 9.10 9.28 4.64
CA ARG A 76 10.49 9.66 4.30
C ARG A 76 11.50 8.60 4.75
N THR A 77 11.26 7.98 5.90
CA THR A 77 12.09 6.91 6.45
C THR A 77 12.05 5.65 5.59
N GLN A 78 10.87 5.23 5.11
CA GLN A 78 10.75 4.10 4.19
C GLN A 78 11.45 4.38 2.86
N VAL A 79 11.28 5.57 2.30
CA VAL A 79 11.97 5.96 1.06
C VAL A 79 13.50 5.91 1.23
N GLN A 80 14.02 6.34 2.38
CA GLN A 80 15.46 6.24 2.66
C GLN A 80 15.93 4.78 2.81
N ALA A 81 15.14 3.94 3.45
CA ALA A 81 15.44 2.51 3.57
C ALA A 81 15.47 1.84 2.18
N GLU A 82 14.45 2.05 1.36
CA GLU A 82 14.38 1.53 -0.01
C GLU A 82 15.54 2.02 -0.88
N LEU A 83 15.90 3.30 -0.78
CA LEU A 83 17.05 3.84 -1.50
C LEU A 83 18.36 3.21 -1.05
N ALA A 84 18.58 3.06 0.26
CA ALA A 84 19.78 2.42 0.79
C ALA A 84 19.89 0.95 0.34
N ASP A 85 18.78 0.24 0.26
CA ASP A 85 18.71 -1.14 -0.22
C ASP A 85 18.97 -1.24 -1.73
N ALA A 86 18.43 -0.30 -2.52
CA ALA A 86 18.72 -0.19 -3.95
C ALA A 86 20.21 0.09 -4.20
N ILE A 87 20.83 0.97 -3.40
CA ILE A 87 22.27 1.26 -3.49
C ILE A 87 23.09 0.01 -3.16
N ARG A 88 22.75 -0.69 -2.08
CA ARG A 88 23.47 -1.89 -1.63
C ARG A 88 23.38 -3.02 -2.65
N SER A 89 22.21 -3.22 -3.26
CA SER A 89 21.98 -4.26 -4.27
C SER A 89 22.45 -3.87 -5.67
N GLY A 90 22.79 -2.59 -5.90
CA GLY A 90 23.09 -2.05 -7.22
C GLY A 90 21.87 -2.04 -8.16
N ASN A 91 20.65 -2.16 -7.62
CA ASN A 91 19.39 -2.07 -8.37
C ASN A 91 19.04 -0.59 -8.65
N ILE A 92 19.99 0.13 -9.24
CA ILE A 92 19.86 1.55 -9.59
C ILE A 92 20.31 1.69 -11.03
N VAL A 93 19.52 2.44 -11.80
CA VAL A 93 19.86 2.85 -13.16
C VAL A 93 20.52 4.23 -13.07
N VAL A 94 21.70 4.36 -13.66
CA VAL A 94 22.46 5.64 -13.69
C VAL A 94 22.84 5.95 -15.13
N GLY A 95 22.69 7.22 -15.52
CA GLY A 95 23.01 7.69 -16.87
C GLY A 95 21.93 7.35 -17.89
N GLU A 96 22.33 7.29 -19.16
CA GLU A 96 21.42 7.04 -20.29
C GLU A 96 21.20 5.55 -20.58
N SER A 97 22.03 4.68 -19.99
CA SER A 97 21.83 3.24 -20.12
C SER A 97 20.66 2.81 -19.26
N SER A 98 19.68 2.11 -19.82
CA SER A 98 18.59 1.46 -19.05
C SER A 98 19.06 0.26 -18.21
N ALA A 99 20.36 -0.01 -18.16
CA ALA A 99 20.96 -1.11 -17.42
C ALA A 99 21.18 -0.72 -15.95
N LYS A 100 21.05 -1.70 -15.07
CA LYS A 100 21.28 -1.51 -13.63
C LYS A 100 22.77 -1.58 -13.30
N LEU A 101 23.20 -0.91 -12.24
CA LEU A 101 24.61 -0.93 -11.80
C LEU A 101 25.12 -2.33 -11.47
N ASN A 102 24.28 -3.19 -10.88
CA ASN A 102 24.64 -4.58 -10.61
C ASN A 102 24.79 -5.44 -11.87
N GLU A 103 24.14 -5.08 -12.98
CA GLU A 103 24.29 -5.73 -14.28
C GLU A 103 25.58 -5.26 -14.98
N GLN A 104 25.90 -3.97 -14.85
CA GLN A 104 27.11 -3.38 -15.43
C GLN A 104 28.39 -3.75 -14.68
N PHE A 105 28.30 -3.80 -13.34
CA PHE A 105 29.43 -4.06 -12.45
C PHE A 105 29.12 -5.22 -11.48
N PRO A 106 28.91 -6.45 -11.99
CA PRO A 106 28.52 -7.59 -11.17
C PRO A 106 29.54 -7.95 -10.09
N ASN A 107 30.81 -7.58 -10.26
CA ASN A 107 31.86 -7.81 -9.26
C ASN A 107 31.81 -6.84 -8.07
N GLN A 108 31.08 -5.73 -8.18
CA GLN A 108 30.98 -4.69 -7.14
C GLN A 108 29.75 -4.87 -6.25
N TYR A 109 28.80 -5.70 -6.66
CA TYR A 109 27.54 -5.90 -5.96
C TYR A 109 27.33 -7.39 -5.68
N ALA A 110 26.83 -7.71 -4.50
CA ALA A 110 26.41 -9.08 -4.21
C ALA A 110 25.25 -9.43 -5.16
N GLN A 111 25.40 -10.52 -5.91
CA GLN A 111 24.31 -11.07 -6.70
C GLN A 111 23.18 -11.39 -5.73
N GLN A 112 22.05 -10.69 -5.85
CA GLN A 112 20.84 -11.13 -5.16
C GLN A 112 20.52 -12.50 -5.71
N ASP A 113 20.50 -13.49 -4.83
CA ASP A 113 19.81 -14.75 -5.07
C ASP A 113 18.33 -14.36 -5.16
N VAL A 114 17.92 -13.91 -6.36
CA VAL A 114 16.51 -13.85 -6.72
C VAL A 114 16.01 -15.24 -6.41
N ASP A 115 14.94 -15.33 -5.62
CA ASP A 115 14.32 -16.55 -5.12
C ASP A 115 14.16 -17.57 -6.26
N SER A 116 15.23 -18.29 -6.54
CA SER A 116 15.42 -19.03 -7.77
C SER A 116 15.15 -20.44 -7.36
N LYS A 117 14.01 -20.96 -7.81
CA LYS A 117 13.57 -22.32 -7.52
C LYS A 117 14.77 -23.24 -7.63
N THR A 118 15.04 -23.97 -6.56
CA THR A 118 16.13 -24.91 -6.53
C THR A 118 15.95 -25.92 -7.67
N ARG A 119 17.05 -26.48 -8.18
CA ARG A 119 16.99 -27.52 -9.21
C ARG A 119 16.13 -28.71 -8.78
N ALA A 120 15.98 -28.94 -7.47
CA ALA A 120 15.10 -29.94 -6.91
C ALA A 120 13.62 -29.57 -7.10
N GLU A 121 13.23 -28.34 -6.74
CA GLU A 121 11.86 -27.84 -6.92
C GLU A 121 11.46 -27.82 -8.40
N VAL A 122 12.34 -27.36 -9.29
CA VAL A 122 12.09 -27.37 -10.75
C VAL A 122 11.86 -28.80 -11.25
N ARG A 123 12.58 -29.79 -10.72
CA ARG A 123 12.38 -31.20 -11.09
C ARG A 123 11.07 -31.76 -10.55
N THR A 124 10.64 -31.35 -9.36
CA THR A 124 9.36 -31.74 -8.78
C THR A 124 8.21 -31.16 -9.60
N GLU A 125 8.25 -29.86 -9.92
CA GLU A 125 7.24 -29.22 -10.77
C GLU A 125 7.19 -29.83 -12.18
N LEU A 126 8.34 -30.18 -12.75
CA LEU A 126 8.39 -30.88 -14.05
C LEU A 126 7.73 -32.27 -13.97
N ALA A 127 7.96 -33.01 -12.88
CA ALA A 127 7.34 -34.31 -12.66
C ALA A 127 5.82 -34.19 -12.43
N GLU A 128 5.38 -33.16 -11.71
CA GLU A 128 3.95 -32.85 -11.50
C GLU A 128 3.28 -32.46 -12.83
N ALA A 129 3.89 -31.56 -13.62
CA ALA A 129 3.39 -31.19 -14.94
C ALA A 129 3.29 -32.40 -15.89
N ALA A 130 4.23 -33.36 -15.77
CA ALA A 130 4.20 -34.59 -16.55
C ALA A 130 3.08 -35.54 -16.07
N ALA A 131 2.90 -35.69 -14.76
CA ALA A 131 1.83 -36.49 -14.17
C ALA A 131 0.43 -35.91 -14.48
N HIS A 132 0.32 -34.58 -14.59
CA HIS A 132 -0.90 -33.89 -14.98
C HIS A 132 -1.13 -33.83 -16.50
N GLY A 133 -0.21 -34.36 -17.33
CA GLY A 133 -0.36 -34.39 -18.79
C GLY A 133 -0.30 -33.01 -19.46
N TRP A 134 0.34 -32.02 -18.83
CA TRP A 134 0.37 -30.64 -19.34
C TRP A 134 1.29 -30.44 -20.54
N PHE A 135 2.17 -31.41 -20.83
CA PHE A 135 3.07 -31.37 -21.99
C PHE A 135 2.41 -31.79 -23.31
N ASP A 136 1.23 -32.41 -23.27
CA ASP A 136 0.60 -33.04 -24.46
C ASP A 136 -0.41 -32.13 -25.18
N ARG A 137 -0.76 -30.96 -24.60
CA ARG A 137 -1.83 -30.07 -25.13
C ARG A 137 -1.38 -29.04 -26.18
N HIS A 138 -0.20 -29.17 -26.79
CA HIS A 138 0.29 -28.17 -27.76
C HIS A 138 0.88 -28.76 -29.05
N ILE A 139 0.43 -29.94 -29.49
CA ILE A 139 0.64 -30.38 -30.88
C ILE A 139 -0.68 -30.94 -31.42
N GLU A 140 -1.63 -30.05 -31.71
CA GLU A 140 -2.55 -30.30 -32.84
C GLU A 140 -2.25 -29.23 -33.89
N ALA A 141 -1.73 -29.70 -35.02
CA ALA A 141 -1.56 -28.97 -36.27
C ALA A 141 -2.69 -29.35 -37.23
#